data_AF-A0A2U1VAH7-F1
#
_entry.id   AF-A0A2U1VAH7-F1
#
_cell.length_a   1.000
_cell.length_b   1.000
_cell.length_c   1.000
_cell.angle_alpha   90.00
_cell.angle_beta   90.00
_cell.angle_gamma   90.00
#
_symmetry.space_group_name_H-M   'P 1'
#
loop_
_entity.id
_entity.type
_entity.pdbx_description
1 polymer ?
#
loop_
_entity_poly.entity_id
_entity_poly.type
_entity_poly.pdbx_seq_one_letter_code
_entity_poly.pdbx_strand_id
1 'polypeptide(L)'
;MIPELGHYALVLTLFVALVQSTLPMVGAATGNRAWMNVARPAAFAQVTMIGVAYAALTWAHVVSDFSVLNVVNNSHSLKPMLYKVSGVWGNHEGSMVLWVVMLAAFGAAVATFGRNLPPTLQARVLAVQGIIAVGFLLFILITSNPFTRVFPAPLDGHDLNPLLQDPGLAFHPPFLYAGYVGFSMAFSFAVAALIEGRVDPAWARWVRPWTLAAWICLTAGIALGSWWAYYELGWGGWWYWDPVENASFMPWLAGTALL
;
A
#
# COMPACT_ATOMS: atom_id res chain seq x y z
N MET A 1 9.29 12.32 -19.69
CA MET A 1 9.14 13.33 -18.61
C MET A 1 8.20 12.86 -17.50
N ILE A 2 7.03 12.28 -17.81
CA ILE A 2 6.10 11.79 -16.77
C ILE A 2 6.70 10.65 -15.92
N PRO A 3 7.37 9.63 -16.49
CA PRO A 3 8.05 8.61 -15.69
C PRO A 3 9.12 9.17 -14.76
N GLU A 4 9.88 10.17 -15.21
CA GLU A 4 10.90 10.83 -14.40
C GLU A 4 10.29 11.62 -13.23
N LEU A 5 9.15 12.30 -13.46
CA LEU A 5 8.38 12.95 -12.40
C LEU A 5 7.87 11.93 -11.37
N GLY A 6 7.34 10.79 -11.83
CA GLY A 6 6.87 9.71 -10.96
C GLY A 6 7.99 9.12 -10.10
N HIS A 7 9.16 8.87 -10.69
CA HIS A 7 10.35 8.41 -9.98
C HIS A 7 10.80 9.45 -8.94
N TYR A 8 10.87 10.73 -9.32
CA TYR A 8 11.25 11.80 -8.40
C TYR A 8 10.25 11.91 -7.22
N ALA A 9 8.95 11.82 -7.48
CA ALA A 9 7.93 11.82 -6.43
C ALA A 9 8.08 10.62 -5.48
N LEU A 10 8.46 9.44 -6.00
CA LEU A 10 8.75 8.26 -5.18
C LEU A 10 9.96 8.49 -4.24
N VAL A 11 11.03 9.12 -4.75
CA VAL A 11 12.20 9.51 -3.95
C VAL A 11 11.83 10.54 -2.89
N LEU A 12 11.04 11.56 -3.23
CA LEU A 12 10.53 12.53 -2.25
C LEU A 12 9.66 11.87 -1.19
N THR A 13 8.85 10.88 -1.56
CA THR A 13 8.05 10.11 -0.61
C THR A 13 8.94 9.45 0.44
N LEU A 14 10.10 8.89 0.05
CA LEU A 14 11.07 8.30 0.99
C LEU A 14 11.59 9.34 1.99
N PHE A 15 11.98 10.53 1.53
CA PHE A 15 12.44 11.59 2.43
C PHE A 15 11.34 12.05 3.39
N VAL A 16 10.10 12.18 2.92
CA VAL A 16 8.95 12.49 3.78
C VAL A 16 8.71 11.37 4.79
N ALA A 17 8.81 10.10 4.38
CA ALA A 17 8.65 8.95 5.28
C ALA A 17 9.76 8.90 6.36
N LEU A 18 11.00 9.27 6.02
CA LEU A 18 12.10 9.42 6.98
C LEU A 18 11.83 10.54 8.00
N VAL A 19 11.30 11.68 7.54
CA VAL A 19 10.88 12.77 8.44
C VAL A 19 9.72 12.34 9.32
N GLN A 20 8.72 11.67 8.74
CA GLN A 20 7.54 11.16 9.44
C GLN A 20 7.92 10.11 10.50
N SER A 21 8.89 9.25 10.23
CA SER A 21 9.31 8.18 11.13
C SER A 21 10.16 8.67 12.30
N THR A 22 10.95 9.72 12.10
CA THR A 22 11.95 10.18 13.08
C THR A 22 11.45 11.33 13.95
N LEU A 23 11.08 12.48 13.35
CA LEU A 23 10.79 13.70 14.12
C LEU A 23 9.63 13.52 15.10
N PRO A 24 8.47 12.94 14.71
CA PRO A 24 7.39 12.73 15.66
C PRO A 24 7.73 11.74 16.77
N MET A 25 8.52 10.69 16.46
CA MET A 25 8.97 9.71 17.44
C MET A 25 9.85 10.36 18.50
N VAL A 26 10.86 11.13 18.08
CA VAL A 26 11.76 11.86 18.99
C VAL A 26 11.02 12.97 19.72
N GLY A 27 10.09 13.66 19.05
CA GLY A 27 9.23 14.66 19.67
C GLY A 27 8.39 14.09 20.81
N ALA A 28 7.81 12.90 20.61
CA ALA A 28 7.06 12.21 21.65
C ALA A 28 7.95 11.68 22.78
N ALA A 29 9.22 11.34 22.52
CA ALA A 29 10.17 10.91 23.55
C ALA A 29 10.69 12.08 24.41
N THR A 30 10.80 13.27 23.84
CA THR A 30 11.37 14.47 24.49
C THR A 30 10.31 15.45 25.00
N GLY A 31 9.03 15.20 24.73
CA GLY A 31 7.94 16.14 25.04
C GLY A 31 7.89 17.36 24.12
N ASN A 32 8.67 17.38 23.02
CA ASN A 32 8.70 18.49 22.08
C ASN A 32 7.45 18.49 21.17
N ARG A 33 6.52 19.40 21.47
CA ARG A 33 5.26 19.57 20.72
C ARG A 33 5.46 19.95 19.26
N ALA A 34 6.45 20.78 18.94
CA ALA A 34 6.70 21.19 17.57
C ALA A 34 7.07 19.99 16.69
N TRP A 35 7.89 19.08 17.21
CA TRP A 35 8.33 17.89 16.49
C TRP A 35 7.21 16.85 16.37
N MET A 36 6.37 16.67 17.41
CA MET A 36 5.17 15.85 17.31
C MET A 36 4.20 16.36 16.24
N ASN A 37 4.03 17.68 16.12
CA ASN A 37 3.12 18.30 15.16
C ASN A 37 3.54 18.09 13.70
N VAL A 38 4.78 17.68 13.42
CA VAL A 38 5.23 17.30 12.07
C VAL A 38 4.53 16.04 11.55
N ALA A 39 4.02 15.18 12.43
CA ALA A 39 3.44 13.89 12.06
C ALA A 39 2.31 14.01 11.03
N ARG A 40 1.39 14.96 11.24
CA ARG A 40 0.19 15.10 10.40
C ARG A 40 0.51 15.70 9.02
N PRO A 41 1.24 16.83 8.91
CA PRO A 41 1.68 17.33 7.60
C PRO A 41 2.52 16.31 6.83
N ALA A 42 3.40 15.56 7.51
CA ALA A 42 4.21 14.54 6.85
C ALA A 42 3.34 13.39 6.29
N ALA A 43 2.32 12.93 7.02
CA ALA A 43 1.37 11.93 6.51
C ALA A 43 0.63 12.40 5.24
N PHE A 44 0.19 13.67 5.22
CA PHE A 44 -0.45 14.23 4.02
C PHE A 44 0.54 14.40 2.86
N ALA A 45 1.74 14.91 3.13
CA ALA A 45 2.78 15.01 2.11
C ALA A 45 3.12 13.64 1.53
N GLN A 46 3.20 12.61 2.38
CA GLN A 46 3.51 11.25 1.95
C GLN A 46 2.44 10.70 1.00
N VAL A 47 1.15 10.77 1.37
CA VAL A 47 0.06 10.27 0.50
C VAL A 47 -0.04 11.06 -0.81
N THR A 48 0.24 12.36 -0.78
CA THR A 48 0.27 13.18 -2.00
C THR A 48 1.42 12.76 -2.92
N MET A 49 2.65 12.63 -2.40
CA MET A 49 3.82 12.31 -3.23
C MET A 49 3.75 10.90 -3.81
N ILE A 50 3.36 9.90 -3.00
CA ILE A 50 3.17 8.54 -3.53
C ILE A 50 2.00 8.47 -4.51
N GLY A 51 0.95 9.27 -4.29
CA GLY A 51 -0.17 9.40 -5.22
C GLY A 51 0.25 9.95 -6.58
N VAL A 52 1.16 10.94 -6.61
CA VAL A 52 1.76 11.46 -7.86
C VAL A 52 2.57 10.37 -8.56
N ALA A 53 3.40 9.61 -7.84
CA ALA A 53 4.15 8.49 -8.41
C ALA A 53 3.19 7.44 -9.01
N TYR A 54 2.18 7.02 -8.26
CA TYR A 54 1.20 6.04 -8.71
C TYR A 54 0.40 6.53 -9.94
N ALA A 55 -0.01 7.80 -9.96
CA ALA A 55 -0.68 8.39 -11.11
C ALA A 55 0.22 8.46 -12.35
N ALA A 56 1.50 8.79 -12.18
CA ALA A 56 2.47 8.80 -13.28
C ALA A 56 2.71 7.39 -13.87
N LEU A 57 2.80 6.37 -13.01
CA LEU A 57 2.90 4.97 -13.46
C LEU A 57 1.62 4.52 -14.17
N THR A 58 0.46 4.87 -13.63
CA THR A 58 -0.84 4.58 -14.26
C THR A 58 -0.95 5.25 -15.62
N TRP A 59 -0.53 6.51 -15.73
CA TRP A 59 -0.48 7.22 -17.00
C TRP A 59 0.39 6.49 -18.02
N ALA A 60 1.60 6.07 -17.64
CA ALA A 60 2.51 5.33 -18.52
C ALA A 60 1.88 4.04 -19.05
N HIS A 61 1.16 3.29 -18.22
CA HIS A 61 0.40 2.11 -18.65
C HIS A 61 -0.76 2.46 -19.61
N VAL A 62 -1.53 3.49 -19.29
CA VAL A 62 -2.71 3.95 -20.08
C VAL A 62 -2.31 4.36 -21.49
N VAL A 63 -1.25 5.13 -21.64
CA VAL A 63 -0.77 5.61 -22.95
C VAL A 63 0.19 4.63 -23.63
N SER A 64 0.42 3.45 -23.03
CA SER A 64 1.34 2.44 -23.54
C SER A 64 2.75 3.01 -23.78
N ASP A 65 3.29 3.72 -22.77
CA ASP A 65 4.66 4.25 -22.81
C ASP A 65 5.70 3.12 -22.65
N PHE A 66 6.04 2.49 -23.77
CA PHE A 66 7.01 1.38 -23.85
C PHE A 66 8.47 1.81 -23.61
N SER A 67 8.73 3.07 -23.29
CA SER A 67 10.04 3.45 -22.76
C SER A 67 10.22 3.10 -21.28
N VAL A 68 9.16 2.67 -20.59
CA VAL A 68 9.19 2.13 -19.21
C VAL A 68 9.18 0.60 -19.24
N LEU A 69 10.19 -0.04 -18.66
CA LEU A 69 10.33 -1.51 -18.63
C LEU A 69 9.11 -2.21 -18.01
N ASN A 70 8.54 -1.63 -16.95
CA ASN A 70 7.34 -2.18 -16.31
C ASN A 70 6.13 -2.20 -17.27
N VAL A 71 5.97 -1.18 -18.12
CA VAL A 71 4.90 -1.11 -19.13
C VAL A 71 5.17 -2.10 -20.26
N VAL A 72 6.43 -2.22 -20.71
CA VAL A 72 6.84 -3.23 -21.71
C VAL A 72 6.48 -4.64 -21.24
N ASN A 73 6.78 -4.98 -19.99
CA ASN A 73 6.58 -6.35 -19.50
C ASN A 73 5.12 -6.69 -19.16
N ASN A 74 4.21 -5.71 -19.04
CA ASN A 74 2.89 -5.92 -18.45
C ASN A 74 1.75 -5.22 -19.20
N SER A 75 1.98 -4.67 -20.39
CA SER A 75 0.97 -3.96 -21.18
C SER A 75 1.16 -4.18 -22.67
N HIS A 76 0.15 -3.82 -23.46
CA HIS A 76 0.14 -3.91 -24.92
C HIS A 76 -0.72 -2.78 -25.50
N SER A 77 -0.39 -2.28 -26.68
CA SER A 77 -1.05 -1.12 -27.31
C SER A 77 -2.56 -1.35 -27.53
N LEU A 78 -2.93 -2.54 -28.01
CA LEU A 78 -4.30 -2.97 -28.30
C LEU A 78 -5.11 -3.45 -27.08
N LYS A 79 -4.52 -3.43 -25.89
CA LYS A 79 -5.16 -3.96 -24.69
C LYS A 79 -6.37 -3.12 -24.27
N PRO A 80 -7.49 -3.74 -23.84
CA PRO A 80 -8.62 -3.00 -23.27
C PRO A 80 -8.19 -2.09 -22.11
N MET A 81 -8.81 -0.92 -22.01
CA MET A 81 -8.43 0.11 -21.03
C MET A 81 -8.45 -0.39 -19.59
N LEU A 82 -9.41 -1.25 -19.23
CA LEU A 82 -9.48 -1.86 -17.90
C LEU A 82 -8.16 -2.52 -17.51
N TYR A 83 -7.56 -3.29 -18.43
CA TYR A 83 -6.34 -4.04 -18.17
C TYR A 83 -5.06 -3.23 -18.36
N LYS A 84 -5.13 -2.09 -19.05
CA LYS A 84 -4.04 -1.10 -18.98
C LYS A 84 -3.97 -0.49 -17.59
N VAL A 85 -5.10 -0.13 -17.00
CA VAL A 85 -5.15 0.41 -15.63
C VAL A 85 -4.78 -0.66 -14.62
N SER A 86 -5.39 -1.85 -14.68
CA SER A 86 -5.06 -2.93 -13.73
C SER A 86 -3.68 -3.52 -13.93
N GLY A 87 -3.07 -3.34 -15.11
CA GLY A 87 -1.67 -3.66 -15.38
C GLY A 87 -0.70 -3.00 -14.41
N VAL A 88 -1.07 -1.87 -13.79
CA VAL A 88 -0.28 -1.20 -12.74
C VAL A 88 -0.09 -2.10 -11.53
N TRP A 89 -1.13 -2.80 -11.06
CA TRP A 89 -1.03 -3.67 -9.88
C TRP A 89 -1.03 -5.16 -10.22
N GLY A 90 -1.14 -5.53 -11.50
CA GLY A 90 -1.03 -6.90 -11.99
C GLY A 90 0.40 -7.44 -12.05
N ASN A 91 1.37 -6.67 -11.55
CA ASN A 91 2.79 -7.02 -11.57
C ASN A 91 3.45 -6.69 -10.24
N HIS A 92 4.69 -7.18 -10.04
CA HIS A 92 5.40 -7.03 -8.78
C HIS A 92 5.72 -5.56 -8.43
N GLU A 93 6.38 -4.80 -9.31
CA GLU A 93 6.86 -3.45 -8.96
C GLU A 93 5.71 -2.46 -8.74
N GLY A 94 4.69 -2.51 -9.59
CA GLY A 94 3.57 -1.58 -9.48
C GLY A 94 2.58 -1.93 -8.37
N SER A 95 2.41 -3.21 -8.03
CA SER A 95 1.65 -3.61 -6.83
C SER A 95 2.33 -3.14 -5.54
N MET A 96 3.66 -3.09 -5.50
CA MET A 96 4.40 -2.52 -4.36
C MET A 96 4.16 -1.01 -4.23
N VAL A 97 4.01 -0.27 -5.33
CA VAL A 97 3.59 1.16 -5.24
C VAL A 97 2.16 1.27 -4.70
N LEU A 98 1.22 0.46 -5.19
CA LEU A 98 -0.16 0.42 -4.67
C LEU A 98 -0.19 0.12 -3.17
N TRP A 99 0.66 -0.79 -2.70
CA TRP A 99 0.83 -1.10 -1.28
C TRP A 99 1.20 0.14 -0.46
N VAL A 100 2.18 0.93 -0.92
CA VAL A 100 2.60 2.16 -0.23
C VAL A 100 1.54 3.25 -0.33
N VAL A 101 0.79 3.34 -1.43
CA VAL A 101 -0.38 4.24 -1.54
C VAL A 101 -1.41 3.92 -0.45
N MET A 102 -1.76 2.64 -0.27
CA MET A 102 -2.70 2.22 0.77
C MET A 102 -2.17 2.52 2.17
N LEU A 103 -0.88 2.27 2.41
CA LEU A 103 -0.21 2.55 3.68
C LEU A 103 -0.28 4.04 4.03
N ALA A 104 0.10 4.89 3.08
CA ALA A 104 0.05 6.34 3.24
C ALA A 104 -1.40 6.85 3.39
N ALA A 105 -2.36 6.23 2.71
CA ALA A 105 -3.78 6.56 2.86
C ALA A 105 -4.31 6.26 4.27
N PHE A 106 -3.96 5.11 4.86
CA PHE A 106 -4.29 4.81 6.26
C PHE A 106 -3.61 5.80 7.23
N GLY A 107 -2.34 6.14 7.00
CA GLY A 107 -1.64 7.18 7.76
C GLY A 107 -2.33 8.54 7.68
N ALA A 108 -2.72 8.99 6.49
CA ALA A 108 -3.46 10.23 6.28
C ALA A 108 -4.86 10.19 6.91
N ALA A 109 -5.53 9.03 6.89
CA ALA A 109 -6.80 8.84 7.58
C ALA A 109 -6.64 8.99 9.11
N VAL A 110 -5.60 8.39 9.72
CA VAL A 110 -5.30 8.60 11.16
C VAL A 110 -4.97 10.07 11.46
N ALA A 111 -4.22 10.74 10.58
CA ALA A 111 -3.94 12.17 10.71
C ALA A 111 -5.21 13.05 10.61
N THR A 112 -6.23 12.57 9.92
CA THR A 112 -7.50 13.28 9.71
C THR A 112 -8.49 13.04 10.84
N PHE A 113 -8.76 11.77 11.16
CA PHE A 113 -9.81 11.32 12.07
C PHE A 113 -9.31 11.08 13.50
N GLY A 114 -8.00 10.89 13.70
CA GLY A 114 -7.39 10.67 15.01
C GLY A 114 -7.22 11.92 15.88
N ARG A 115 -8.01 12.98 15.68
CA ARG A 115 -7.85 14.27 16.41
C ARG A 115 -8.06 14.17 17.91
N ASN A 116 -8.78 13.14 18.37
CA ASN A 116 -9.06 12.90 19.79
C ASN A 116 -8.01 11.99 20.46
N LEU A 117 -6.98 11.56 19.73
CA LEU A 117 -5.89 10.79 20.30
C LEU A 117 -4.98 11.69 21.17
N PRO A 118 -4.39 11.15 22.25
CA PRO A 118 -3.29 11.82 22.93
C PRO A 118 -2.20 12.22 21.92
N PRO A 119 -1.65 13.45 21.98
CA PRO A 119 -0.69 13.94 20.98
C PRO A 119 0.54 13.03 20.81
N THR A 120 1.05 12.48 21.90
CA THR A 120 2.20 11.56 21.90
C THR A 120 1.87 10.24 21.22
N LEU A 121 0.67 9.68 21.48
CA LEU A 121 0.20 8.47 20.83
C LEU A 121 0.02 8.68 19.32
N GLN A 122 -0.65 9.76 18.89
CA GLN A 122 -0.82 10.05 17.47
C GLN A 122 0.53 10.21 16.75
N ALA A 123 1.47 10.94 17.37
CA ALA A 123 2.81 11.13 16.83
C ALA A 123 3.53 9.79 16.64
N ARG A 124 3.50 8.90 17.64
CA ARG A 124 4.13 7.58 17.58
C ARG A 124 3.46 6.65 16.56
N VAL A 125 2.12 6.65 16.47
CA VAL A 125 1.38 5.84 15.49
C VAL A 125 1.77 6.23 14.07
N LEU A 126 1.77 7.53 13.75
CA LEU A 126 2.16 8.02 12.43
C LEU A 126 3.65 7.81 12.16
N ALA A 127 4.51 7.88 13.18
CA ALA A 127 5.91 7.54 13.05
C ALA A 127 6.15 6.07 12.71
N VAL A 128 5.46 5.14 13.39
CA VAL A 128 5.57 3.70 13.07
C VAL A 128 5.09 3.41 11.65
N GLN A 129 4.00 4.05 11.19
CA GLN A 129 3.60 4.00 9.78
C GLN A 129 4.71 4.50 8.84
N GLY A 130 5.37 5.59 9.19
CA GLY A 130 6.53 6.10 8.46
C GLY A 130 7.68 5.10 8.41
N ILE A 131 7.97 4.38 9.50
CA ILE A 131 9.03 3.35 9.54
C ILE A 131 8.71 2.22 8.54
N ILE A 132 7.47 1.74 8.54
CA ILE A 132 7.02 0.69 7.59
C ILE A 132 7.19 1.21 6.16
N ALA A 133 6.75 2.44 5.89
CA ALA A 133 6.85 3.04 4.58
C ALA A 133 8.30 3.20 4.11
N VAL A 134 9.24 3.60 4.99
CA VAL A 134 10.67 3.66 4.67
C VAL A 134 11.19 2.31 4.18
N GLY A 135 10.83 1.21 4.84
CA GLY A 135 11.22 -0.14 4.42
C GLY A 135 10.75 -0.49 3.01
N PHE A 136 9.46 -0.29 2.73
CA PHE A 136 8.89 -0.55 1.40
C PHE A 136 9.46 0.40 0.34
N LEU A 137 9.62 1.69 0.63
CA LEU A 137 10.14 2.68 -0.31
C LEU A 137 11.61 2.41 -0.66
N LEU A 138 12.44 2.00 0.31
CA LEU A 138 13.81 1.58 0.04
C LEU A 138 13.84 0.33 -0.85
N PHE A 139 12.99 -0.66 -0.56
CA PHE A 139 12.86 -1.84 -1.42
C PHE A 139 12.49 -1.44 -2.86
N ILE A 140 11.43 -0.65 -3.05
CA ILE A 140 10.99 -0.21 -4.38
C ILE A 140 12.11 0.55 -5.10
N LEU A 141 12.78 1.50 -4.44
CA LEU A 141 13.79 2.33 -5.10
C LEU A 141 15.06 1.55 -5.49
N ILE A 142 15.46 0.56 -4.69
CA ILE A 142 16.73 -0.16 -4.85
C ILE A 142 16.56 -1.44 -5.67
N THR A 143 15.48 -2.21 -5.45
CA THR A 143 15.35 -3.58 -6.01
C THR A 143 14.23 -3.71 -7.04
N SER A 144 13.20 -2.87 -6.97
CA SER A 144 11.92 -3.11 -7.65
C SER A 144 11.34 -1.81 -8.23
N ASN A 145 12.19 -1.05 -8.92
CA ASN A 145 11.85 0.28 -9.39
C ASN A 145 10.92 0.23 -10.62
N PRO A 146 9.65 0.69 -10.49
CA PRO A 146 8.66 0.58 -11.57
C PRO A 146 8.91 1.57 -12.73
N PHE A 147 9.80 2.55 -12.55
CA PHE A 147 10.12 3.58 -13.54
C PHE A 147 11.42 3.28 -14.31
N THR A 148 11.96 2.07 -14.19
CA THR A 148 13.14 1.63 -14.95
C THR A 148 12.93 1.88 -16.44
N ARG A 149 13.87 2.59 -17.06
CA ARG A 149 13.79 3.01 -18.47
C ARG A 149 14.45 1.97 -19.37
N VAL A 150 13.94 1.83 -20.59
CA VAL A 150 14.52 0.98 -21.62
C VAL A 150 14.82 1.80 -22.88
N PHE A 151 15.98 1.55 -23.50
CA PHE A 151 16.38 2.20 -24.74
C PHE A 151 17.18 1.22 -25.63
N PRO A 152 16.86 1.11 -26.94
CA PRO A 152 15.69 1.72 -27.60
C PRO A 152 14.39 1.14 -27.04
N ALA A 153 13.35 1.97 -26.94
CA ALA A 153 12.03 1.51 -26.54
C ALA A 153 11.47 0.57 -27.64
N PRO A 154 10.93 -0.61 -27.28
CA PRO A 154 10.29 -1.50 -28.26
C PRO A 154 9.03 -0.86 -28.83
N LEU A 155 8.60 -1.35 -29.99
CA LEU A 155 7.40 -0.86 -30.68
C LEU A 155 6.10 -1.24 -29.95
N ASP A 156 6.10 -2.36 -29.23
CA ASP A 156 4.97 -2.81 -28.41
C ASP A 156 5.47 -3.58 -27.17
N GLY A 157 4.56 -3.86 -26.23
CA GLY A 157 4.83 -4.61 -25.01
C GLY A 157 4.47 -6.10 -25.11
N HIS A 158 4.79 -6.84 -24.06
CA HIS A 158 4.62 -8.30 -23.96
C HIS A 158 3.27 -8.72 -23.37
N ASP A 159 2.35 -7.78 -23.20
CA ASP A 159 1.02 -7.97 -22.60
C ASP A 159 1.07 -8.42 -21.12
N LEU A 160 -0.08 -8.68 -20.50
CA LEU A 160 -0.14 -9.41 -19.22
C LEU A 160 -0.19 -10.91 -19.51
N ASN A 161 0.19 -11.70 -18.51
CA ASN A 161 -0.21 -13.10 -18.47
C ASN A 161 -1.71 -13.22 -18.82
N PRO A 162 -2.11 -14.07 -19.79
CA PRO A 162 -3.50 -14.21 -20.21
C PRO A 162 -4.49 -14.46 -19.08
N LEU A 163 -4.09 -15.21 -18.05
CA LEU A 163 -4.93 -15.47 -16.86
C LEU A 163 -5.27 -14.20 -16.08
N LEU A 164 -4.43 -13.17 -16.20
CA LEU A 164 -4.59 -11.89 -15.52
C LEU A 164 -5.47 -10.91 -16.32
N GLN A 165 -5.88 -11.25 -17.54
CA GLN A 165 -6.79 -10.42 -18.35
C GLN A 165 -8.25 -10.69 -18.02
N ASP A 166 -8.56 -10.59 -16.72
CA ASP A 166 -9.85 -10.93 -16.16
C ASP A 166 -10.32 -9.84 -15.17
N PRO A 167 -11.63 -9.55 -15.08
CA PRO A 167 -12.15 -8.55 -14.12
C PRO A 167 -11.76 -8.81 -12.66
N GLY A 168 -11.57 -10.08 -12.28
CA GLY A 168 -11.01 -10.52 -11.01
C GLY A 168 -9.72 -9.80 -10.68
N LEU A 169 -8.73 -9.75 -11.59
CA LEU A 169 -7.50 -8.96 -11.38
C LEU A 169 -7.81 -7.47 -11.12
N ALA A 170 -8.77 -6.89 -11.82
CA ALA A 170 -9.05 -5.47 -11.68
C ALA A 170 -9.63 -5.13 -10.30
N PHE A 171 -10.45 -6.01 -9.72
CA PHE A 171 -11.20 -5.71 -8.49
C PHE A 171 -10.60 -6.34 -7.24
N HIS A 172 -10.14 -7.59 -7.29
CA HIS A 172 -9.71 -8.32 -6.11
C HIS A 172 -8.46 -7.72 -5.41
N PRO A 173 -7.32 -7.48 -6.10
CA PRO A 173 -6.09 -7.02 -5.46
C PRO A 173 -6.23 -5.70 -4.69
N PRO A 174 -6.94 -4.66 -5.18
CA PRO A 174 -7.18 -3.44 -4.39
C PRO A 174 -7.82 -3.70 -3.01
N PHE A 175 -8.83 -4.56 -2.93
CA PHE A 175 -9.45 -4.92 -1.64
C PHE A 175 -8.51 -5.76 -0.78
N LEU A 176 -7.82 -6.72 -1.39
CA LEU A 176 -6.86 -7.57 -0.69
C LEU A 176 -5.73 -6.73 -0.07
N TYR A 177 -5.12 -5.82 -0.84
CA TYR A 177 -4.08 -4.92 -0.35
C TYR A 177 -4.61 -3.93 0.69
N ALA A 178 -5.79 -3.36 0.50
CA ALA A 178 -6.41 -2.50 1.51
C ALA A 178 -6.60 -3.25 2.84
N GLY A 179 -6.94 -4.54 2.79
CA GLY A 179 -7.04 -5.41 3.95
C GLY A 179 -5.70 -5.67 4.63
N TYR A 180 -4.71 -6.18 3.88
CA TYR A 180 -3.36 -6.45 4.40
C TYR A 180 -2.71 -5.22 5.01
N VAL A 181 -2.66 -4.14 4.22
CA VAL A 181 -2.02 -2.90 4.60
C VAL A 181 -2.80 -2.22 5.72
N GLY A 182 -4.12 -2.38 5.78
CA GLY A 182 -4.94 -1.88 6.87
C GLY A 182 -4.53 -2.44 8.24
N PHE A 183 -4.11 -3.70 8.32
CA PHE A 183 -3.62 -4.28 9.58
C PHE A 183 -2.29 -3.67 10.06
N SER A 184 -1.52 -3.02 9.19
CA SER A 184 -0.36 -2.22 9.62
C SER A 184 -0.77 -1.12 10.60
N MET A 185 -2.03 -0.68 10.53
CA MET A 185 -2.56 0.36 11.40
C MET A 185 -2.75 -0.17 12.83
N ALA A 186 -3.36 -1.35 12.97
CA ALA A 186 -3.45 -2.05 14.25
C ALA A 186 -2.05 -2.31 14.85
N PHE A 187 -1.10 -2.77 14.03
CA PHE A 187 0.29 -2.93 14.44
C PHE A 187 0.91 -1.62 14.94
N SER A 188 0.71 -0.50 14.23
CA SER A 188 1.30 0.79 14.60
C SER A 188 0.73 1.34 15.91
N PHE A 189 -0.56 1.17 16.14
CA PHE A 189 -1.18 1.48 17.44
C PHE A 189 -0.67 0.58 18.55
N ALA A 190 -0.47 -0.72 18.31
CA ALA A 190 0.09 -1.63 19.30
C ALA A 190 1.52 -1.22 19.69
N VAL A 191 2.39 -0.99 18.71
CA VAL A 191 3.77 -0.54 18.95
C VAL A 191 3.79 0.79 19.68
N ALA A 192 2.99 1.77 19.24
CA ALA A 192 2.93 3.07 19.89
C ALA A 192 2.47 2.97 21.35
N ALA A 193 1.48 2.13 21.65
CA ALA A 193 0.98 1.91 23.01
C ALA A 193 1.99 1.19 23.91
N LEU A 194 2.76 0.25 23.36
CA LEU A 194 3.86 -0.40 24.06
C LEU A 194 4.96 0.60 24.42
N ILE A 195 5.33 1.50 23.49
CA ILE A 195 6.30 2.58 23.75
C ILE A 195 5.75 3.56 24.81
N GLU A 196 4.45 3.85 24.81
CA GLU A 196 3.79 4.66 25.85
C GLU A 196 3.69 3.97 27.21
N GLY A 197 3.83 2.64 27.26
CA GLY A 197 3.52 1.84 28.45
C GLY A 197 2.04 1.90 28.86
N ARG A 198 1.13 2.19 27.91
CA ARG A 198 -0.31 2.36 28.15
C ARG A 198 -1.14 1.57 27.16
N VAL A 199 -1.48 0.35 27.55
CA VAL A 199 -2.41 -0.53 26.83
C VAL A 199 -3.69 -0.65 27.67
N ASP A 200 -4.56 0.35 27.55
CA ASP A 200 -5.79 0.46 28.32
C ASP A 200 -7.05 0.23 27.44
N PRO A 201 -8.26 0.22 28.01
CA PRO A 201 -9.48 0.09 27.20
C PRO A 201 -9.69 1.23 26.19
N ALA A 202 -9.06 2.40 26.37
CA ALA A 202 -9.14 3.50 25.39
C ALA A 202 -8.33 3.16 24.13
N TRP A 203 -7.17 2.55 24.29
CA TRP A 203 -6.39 2.00 23.19
C TRP A 203 -7.20 1.02 22.33
N ALA A 204 -7.89 0.06 22.96
CA ALA A 204 -8.70 -0.93 22.23
C ALA A 204 -9.81 -0.25 21.39
N ARG A 205 -10.45 0.79 21.94
CA ARG A 205 -11.46 1.58 21.22
C ARG A 205 -10.88 2.34 20.02
N TRP A 206 -9.63 2.81 20.10
CA TRP A 206 -8.98 3.49 18.98
C TRP A 206 -8.56 2.52 17.88
N VAL A 207 -8.13 1.29 18.22
CA VAL A 207 -7.67 0.27 17.27
C VAL A 207 -8.80 -0.41 16.52
N ARG A 208 -9.94 -0.63 17.20
CA ARG A 208 -11.08 -1.37 16.65
C ARG A 208 -11.58 -0.90 15.29
N PRO A 209 -11.85 0.41 15.02
CA PRO A 209 -12.34 0.83 13.71
C PRO A 209 -11.37 0.55 12.57
N TRP A 210 -10.05 0.66 12.81
CA TRP A 210 -9.03 0.35 11.81
C TRP A 210 -8.93 -1.15 11.53
N THR A 211 -8.97 -1.95 12.60
CA THR A 211 -8.97 -3.41 12.51
C THR A 211 -10.21 -3.90 11.74
N LEU A 212 -11.38 -3.32 12.03
CA LEU A 212 -12.62 -3.66 11.35
C LEU A 212 -12.59 -3.27 9.87
N ALA A 213 -12.09 -2.09 9.53
CA ALA A 213 -11.94 -1.66 8.14
C ALA A 213 -11.00 -2.59 7.36
N ALA A 214 -9.83 -2.91 7.94
CA ALA A 214 -8.89 -3.87 7.36
C ALA A 214 -9.52 -5.25 7.18
N TRP A 215 -10.23 -5.74 8.19
CA TRP A 215 -10.90 -7.03 8.17
C TRP A 215 -12.01 -7.11 7.12
N ILE A 216 -12.83 -6.06 6.96
CA ILE A 216 -13.88 -5.99 5.93
C ILE A 216 -13.25 -6.02 4.53
N CYS A 217 -12.22 -5.19 4.29
CA CYS A 217 -11.51 -5.19 3.02
C CYS A 217 -10.85 -6.54 2.72
N LEU A 218 -10.22 -7.17 3.72
CA LEU A 218 -9.60 -8.47 3.56
C LEU A 218 -10.64 -9.56 3.29
N THR A 219 -11.80 -9.50 3.96
CA THR A 219 -12.93 -10.42 3.70
C THR A 219 -13.43 -10.28 2.26
N ALA A 220 -13.62 -9.05 1.77
CA ALA A 220 -14.01 -8.79 0.39
C ALA A 220 -12.93 -9.27 -0.60
N GLY A 221 -11.66 -9.02 -0.29
CA GLY A 221 -10.51 -9.51 -1.05
C GLY A 221 -10.54 -11.03 -1.16
N ILE A 222 -10.58 -11.74 -0.02
CA ILE A 222 -10.64 -13.21 0.01
C ILE A 222 -11.85 -13.71 -0.78
N ALA A 223 -13.05 -13.18 -0.55
CA ALA A 223 -14.25 -13.62 -1.25
C ALA A 223 -14.16 -13.46 -2.78
N LEU A 224 -13.68 -12.30 -3.25
CA LEU A 224 -13.48 -12.04 -4.68
C LEU A 224 -12.39 -12.94 -5.28
N GLY A 225 -11.28 -13.14 -4.56
CA GLY A 225 -10.19 -14.00 -4.99
C GLY A 225 -10.61 -15.47 -5.06
N SER A 226 -11.35 -15.93 -4.05
CA SER A 226 -11.94 -17.27 -4.02
C SER A 226 -12.94 -17.48 -5.16
N TRP A 227 -13.78 -16.49 -5.47
CA TRP A 227 -14.66 -16.59 -6.64
C TRP A 227 -13.80 -16.72 -7.91
N TRP A 228 -12.84 -15.81 -8.12
CA TRP A 228 -11.98 -15.85 -9.31
C TRP A 228 -11.26 -17.18 -9.50
N ALA A 229 -10.58 -17.66 -8.46
CA ALA A 229 -9.88 -18.94 -8.48
C ALA A 229 -10.82 -20.12 -8.79
N TYR A 230 -12.06 -20.10 -8.26
CA TYR A 230 -13.02 -21.17 -8.49
C TYR A 230 -13.38 -21.34 -9.97
N TYR A 231 -13.62 -20.25 -10.71
CA TYR A 231 -13.99 -20.40 -12.13
C TYR A 231 -12.78 -20.48 -13.06
N GLU A 232 -11.67 -19.82 -12.73
CA GLU A 232 -10.48 -19.81 -13.59
C GLU A 232 -9.69 -21.11 -13.46
N LEU A 233 -9.57 -21.65 -12.24
CA LEU A 233 -8.76 -22.83 -11.92
C LEU A 233 -9.60 -24.09 -11.63
N GLY A 234 -10.90 -23.94 -11.44
CA GLY A 234 -11.81 -25.03 -11.10
C GLY A 234 -11.65 -25.54 -9.66
N TRP A 235 -12.43 -26.57 -9.32
CA TRP A 235 -12.50 -27.15 -7.97
C TRP A 235 -11.17 -27.67 -7.41
N GLY A 236 -10.21 -28.03 -8.27
CA GLY A 236 -8.90 -28.52 -7.86
C GLY A 236 -7.84 -27.44 -7.65
N GLY A 237 -8.06 -26.22 -8.15
CA GLY A 237 -7.17 -25.07 -7.97
C GLY A 237 -7.74 -24.00 -7.03
N TRP A 238 -8.98 -24.17 -6.58
CA TRP A 238 -9.63 -23.34 -5.58
C TRP A 238 -9.31 -23.83 -4.16
N TRP A 239 -8.81 -22.94 -3.32
CA TRP A 239 -8.51 -23.20 -1.91
C TRP A 239 -7.58 -24.39 -1.69
N TYR A 240 -6.48 -24.42 -2.45
CA TYR A 240 -5.44 -25.45 -2.37
C TYR A 240 -4.44 -25.23 -1.22
N TRP A 241 -4.67 -24.24 -0.35
CA TRP A 241 -3.73 -23.82 0.68
C TRP A 241 -2.39 -23.44 0.08
N ASP A 242 -2.42 -22.72 -1.03
CA ASP A 242 -1.21 -22.16 -1.62
C ASP A 242 -0.69 -20.96 -0.79
N PRO A 243 0.52 -20.44 -1.07
CA PRO A 243 1.07 -19.32 -0.33
C PRO A 243 0.22 -18.04 -0.36
N VAL A 244 -0.52 -17.76 -1.42
CA VAL A 244 -1.38 -16.58 -1.59
C VAL A 244 -2.63 -16.69 -0.70
N GLU A 245 -3.25 -17.85 -0.70
CA GLU A 245 -4.42 -18.14 0.14
C GLU A 245 -4.05 -18.14 1.62
N ASN A 246 -2.97 -18.81 2.00
CA ASN A 246 -2.47 -18.81 3.38
C ASN A 246 -2.08 -17.42 3.86
N ALA A 247 -1.37 -16.67 3.02
CA ALA A 247 -0.96 -15.31 3.37
C ALA A 247 -2.18 -14.45 3.71
N SER A 248 -3.30 -14.62 3.01
CA SER A 248 -4.49 -13.79 3.21
C SER A 248 -5.36 -14.29 4.37
N PHE A 249 -5.43 -15.60 4.56
CA PHE A 249 -6.25 -16.20 5.59
C PHE A 249 -5.70 -16.02 7.01
N MET A 250 -4.37 -16.09 7.21
CA MET A 250 -3.79 -16.01 8.56
C MET A 250 -4.05 -14.64 9.25
N PRO A 251 -3.82 -13.48 8.59
CA PRO A 251 -4.18 -12.19 9.17
C PRO A 251 -5.68 -12.03 9.36
N TRP A 252 -6.50 -12.63 8.50
CA TRP A 252 -7.96 -12.61 8.64
C TRP A 252 -8.40 -13.31 9.92
N LEU A 253 -7.87 -14.50 10.23
CA LEU A 253 -8.15 -15.23 11.47
C LEU A 253 -7.70 -14.44 12.71
N ALA A 254 -6.47 -13.90 12.68
CA ALA A 254 -5.96 -13.07 13.77
C ALA A 254 -6.80 -11.81 13.98
N GLY A 255 -7.25 -11.17 12.88
CA GLY A 255 -8.17 -10.04 12.91
C GLY A 255 -9.54 -10.39 13.50
N THR A 256 -10.10 -11.56 13.14
CA THR A 256 -11.35 -12.07 13.72
C THR A 256 -11.22 -12.28 15.22
N ALA A 257 -10.10 -12.83 15.69
CA ALA A 257 -9.86 -13.05 17.12
C ALA A 257 -9.66 -11.74 17.91
N LEU A 258 -9.19 -10.68 17.25
CA LEU A 258 -8.96 -9.37 17.86
C LEU A 258 -10.25 -8.53 18.01
N LEU A 259 -11.28 -8.77 17.20
CA LEU A 259 -12.51 -7.95 17.10
C LEU A 259 -13.60 -8.32 18.10
#